data_AF-A0A8T6H6S6-F1
#
_entry.id   AF-A0A8T6H6S6-F1
#
_cell.length_a   1.000
_cell.length_b   1.000
_cell.length_c   1.000
_cell.angle_alpha   90.00
_cell.angle_beta   90.00
_cell.angle_gamma   90.00
#
_symmetry.space_group_name_H-M   'P 1'
#
loop_
_entity.id
_entity.type
_entity.pdbx_description
1 polymer ?
#
loop_
_entity_poly.entity_id
_entity_poly.type
_entity_poly.pdbx_seq_one_letter_code
_entity_poly.pdbx_strand_id
1 'polypeptide(L)'
;MQIVTPVEQVDMARNKRLLNRYRFIEYETLRILAAWLPATARMEYKLAMGRFLWEEAQHVQHLVLRLREVQTPAFRPPDDPALEALMAEAINAPDARSLLAGLFRVIKPALRDAYRWHSGQTFANPDAPTLYALKHILLDEDEHVAWAEAEFAGRAPGEWERYIAALLAHAGGVTGDEARSDKPAPPSVRVTFSAPMTAARDDRFAILQQPWGDAEARRQTDEAARRLDEFENYSQEMLAAETVALIIHFSPDMPWGFIYDSARHCYDETRHCLLGIEWLRRHGLDYTRVPQNTRIYAWRAQYDPATQYCLLTRGNEAHAFPHRRRSLAQYKAAGDQLSAQYVSYDMADERQHVAFGTRWLPELMARNSIDMPVDQFIEETVALWQREYVSGDLPLRAEGEAGS
;
A
#
# COMPACT_ATOMS: atom_id res chain seq x y z
N MET A 1 40.66 -37.43 -11.09
CA MET A 1 39.88 -36.19 -11.26
C MET A 1 40.01 -35.41 -9.96
N GLN A 2 40.55 -34.19 -9.97
CA GLN A 2 40.62 -33.36 -8.76
C GLN A 2 39.22 -32.81 -8.48
N ILE A 3 38.76 -32.97 -7.24
CA ILE A 3 37.51 -32.37 -6.78
C ILE A 3 37.82 -30.92 -6.43
N VAL A 4 37.18 -29.97 -7.12
CA VAL A 4 37.31 -28.53 -6.83
C VAL A 4 36.25 -28.15 -5.80
N THR A 5 36.68 -27.49 -4.73
CA THR A 5 35.75 -26.94 -3.72
C THR A 5 35.39 -25.51 -4.11
N PRO A 6 34.09 -25.16 -4.19
CA PRO A 6 33.68 -23.80 -4.49
C PRO A 6 34.05 -22.83 -3.35
N VAL A 7 34.29 -21.57 -3.70
CA VAL A 7 34.59 -20.49 -2.73
C VAL A 7 33.32 -19.79 -2.26
N GLU A 8 32.25 -19.87 -3.05
CA GLU A 8 30.92 -19.35 -2.76
C GLU A 8 30.26 -20.11 -1.60
N GLN A 9 29.59 -19.37 -0.72
CA GLN A 9 29.03 -19.91 0.53
C GLN A 9 27.53 -20.22 0.46
N VAL A 10 26.86 -19.83 -0.63
CA VAL A 10 25.42 -20.05 -0.80
C VAL A 10 25.18 -21.11 -1.87
N ASP A 11 24.94 -22.33 -1.41
CA ASP A 11 24.43 -23.42 -2.26
C ASP A 11 22.93 -23.26 -2.54
N MET A 12 22.39 -24.16 -3.37
CA MET A 12 20.97 -24.15 -3.77
C MET A 12 20.01 -24.25 -2.57
N ALA A 13 20.32 -25.09 -1.58
CA ALA A 13 19.43 -25.30 -0.43
C ALA A 13 19.39 -24.07 0.48
N ARG A 14 20.56 -23.45 0.71
CA ARG A 14 20.69 -22.20 1.45
C ARG A 14 20.05 -21.04 0.69
N ASN A 15 20.26 -20.93 -0.62
CA ASN A 15 19.64 -19.89 -1.45
C ASN A 15 18.11 -19.93 -1.33
N LYS A 16 17.51 -21.11 -1.53
CA LYS A 16 16.08 -21.32 -1.37
C LYS A 16 15.55 -20.84 -0.01
N ARG A 17 16.25 -21.20 1.08
CA ARG A 17 15.88 -20.76 2.44
C ARG A 17 15.92 -19.23 2.54
N LEU A 18 17.02 -18.61 2.11
CA LEU A 18 17.23 -17.16 2.18
C LEU A 18 16.16 -16.41 1.38
N LEU A 19 15.94 -16.78 0.12
CA LEU A 19 14.90 -16.18 -0.73
C LEU A 19 13.51 -16.28 -0.08
N ASN A 20 13.20 -17.41 0.55
CA ASN A 20 11.93 -17.60 1.23
C ASN A 20 11.77 -16.68 2.45
N ARG A 21 12.85 -16.45 3.22
CA ARG A 21 12.88 -15.50 4.35
C ARG A 21 12.72 -14.06 3.88
N TYR A 22 13.48 -13.65 2.85
CA TYR A 22 13.38 -12.31 2.29
C TYR A 22 11.96 -12.02 1.79
N ARG A 23 11.40 -12.95 1.02
CA ARG A 23 10.04 -12.83 0.48
C ARG A 23 9.01 -12.72 1.60
N PHE A 24 9.20 -13.45 2.71
CA PHE A 24 8.33 -13.33 3.87
C PHE A 24 8.39 -11.92 4.49
N ILE A 25 9.60 -11.37 4.71
CA ILE A 25 9.77 -10.03 5.30
C ILE A 25 9.18 -8.94 4.39
N GLU A 26 9.47 -8.97 3.09
CA GLU A 26 8.95 -8.00 2.10
C GLU A 26 7.40 -8.08 2.03
N TYR A 27 6.85 -9.29 2.00
CA TYR A 27 5.41 -9.50 1.94
C TYR A 27 4.69 -9.02 3.21
N GLU A 28 5.24 -9.32 4.39
CA GLU A 28 4.65 -8.84 5.64
C GLU A 28 4.83 -7.33 5.81
N THR A 29 5.94 -6.74 5.33
CA THR A 29 6.13 -5.28 5.30
C THR A 29 5.06 -4.61 4.44
N LEU A 30 4.80 -5.12 3.24
CA LEU A 30 3.69 -4.67 2.38
C LEU A 30 2.35 -4.68 3.14
N ARG A 31 2.03 -5.80 3.80
CA ARG A 31 0.76 -5.96 4.53
C ARG A 31 0.64 -5.01 5.72
N ILE A 32 1.75 -4.79 6.44
CA ILE A 32 1.81 -3.83 7.55
C ILE A 32 1.59 -2.41 7.04
N LEU A 33 2.25 -2.01 5.94
CA LEU A 33 2.07 -0.70 5.32
C LEU A 33 0.62 -0.50 4.87
N ALA A 34 0.01 -1.52 4.25
CA ALA A 34 -1.40 -1.48 3.85
C ALA A 34 -2.33 -1.26 5.07
N ALA A 35 -2.12 -2.01 6.14
CA ALA A 35 -2.92 -1.89 7.36
C ALA A 35 -2.80 -0.49 8.00
N TRP A 36 -1.59 0.05 8.07
CA TRP A 36 -1.30 1.33 8.72
C TRP A 36 -1.57 2.57 7.87
N LEU A 37 -1.74 2.42 6.55
CA LEU A 37 -1.98 3.56 5.65
C LEU A 37 -3.15 4.43 6.12
N PRO A 38 -4.36 3.89 6.42
CA PRO A 38 -5.46 4.70 6.95
C PRO A 38 -5.22 5.23 8.37
N ALA A 39 -4.47 4.51 9.21
CA ALA A 39 -4.19 4.91 10.61
C ALA A 39 -3.17 6.07 10.72
N THR A 40 -2.35 6.25 9.69
CA THR A 40 -1.30 7.27 9.66
C THR A 40 -1.89 8.66 9.48
N ALA A 41 -1.64 9.64 10.36
CA ALA A 41 -2.24 10.98 10.18
C ALA A 41 -1.52 11.84 9.13
N ARG A 42 -0.18 11.80 9.14
CA ARG A 42 0.68 12.70 8.34
C ARG A 42 0.61 12.38 6.85
N MET A 43 0.18 13.34 6.03
CA MET A 43 0.02 13.13 4.58
C MET A 43 1.31 12.68 3.88
N GLU A 44 2.47 13.25 4.24
CA GLU A 44 3.74 12.87 3.63
C GLU A 44 4.12 11.41 3.93
N TYR A 45 3.73 10.89 5.10
CA TYR A 45 3.92 9.47 5.41
C TYR A 45 2.98 8.60 4.60
N LYS A 46 1.71 8.99 4.43
CA LYS A 46 0.79 8.23 3.57
C LYS A 46 1.30 8.14 2.13
N LEU A 47 1.77 9.26 1.59
CA LEU A 47 2.37 9.32 0.24
C LEU A 47 3.59 8.40 0.12
N ALA A 48 4.47 8.41 1.13
CA ALA A 48 5.62 7.51 1.16
C ALA A 48 5.20 6.04 1.28
N MET A 49 4.26 5.73 2.17
CA MET A 49 3.75 4.38 2.40
C MET A 49 3.09 3.78 1.15
N GLY A 50 2.29 4.55 0.41
CA GLY A 50 1.69 4.08 -0.84
C GLY A 50 2.74 3.72 -1.90
N ARG A 51 3.83 4.50 -1.99
CA ARG A 51 4.98 4.17 -2.84
C ARG A 51 5.70 2.91 -2.36
N PHE A 52 6.07 2.87 -1.08
CA PHE A 52 6.79 1.73 -0.50
C PHE A 52 6.01 0.44 -0.65
N LEU A 53 4.69 0.46 -0.38
CA LEU A 53 3.83 -0.71 -0.54
C LEU A 53 3.93 -1.32 -1.95
N TRP A 54 3.97 -0.48 -3.00
CA TRP A 54 4.18 -0.94 -4.37
C TRP A 54 5.59 -1.45 -4.65
N GLU A 55 6.61 -0.79 -4.12
CA GLU A 55 8.01 -1.22 -4.25
C GLU A 55 8.24 -2.57 -3.52
N GLU A 56 7.71 -2.76 -2.30
CA GLU A 56 7.68 -4.08 -1.63
C GLU A 56 6.99 -5.15 -2.52
N ALA A 57 5.92 -4.77 -3.23
CA ALA A 57 5.24 -5.69 -4.14
C ALA A 57 6.11 -6.10 -5.33
N GLN A 58 6.92 -5.17 -5.87
CA GLN A 58 7.94 -5.48 -6.87
C GLN A 58 9.00 -6.44 -6.32
N HIS A 59 9.46 -6.22 -5.08
CA HIS A 59 10.45 -7.08 -4.45
C HIS A 59 9.92 -8.52 -4.30
N VAL A 60 8.72 -8.66 -3.74
CA VAL A 60 8.05 -9.96 -3.61
C VAL A 60 7.88 -10.59 -4.99
N GLN A 61 7.50 -9.83 -6.02
CA GLN A 61 7.37 -10.36 -7.38
C GLN A 61 8.68 -10.94 -7.92
N HIS A 62 9.80 -10.22 -7.77
CA HIS A 62 11.13 -10.72 -8.15
C HIS A 62 11.51 -12.00 -7.40
N LEU A 63 11.28 -12.02 -6.08
CA LEU A 63 11.60 -13.16 -5.23
C LEU A 63 10.71 -14.37 -5.52
N VAL A 64 9.41 -14.17 -5.74
CA VAL A 64 8.45 -15.24 -6.04
C VAL A 64 8.74 -15.86 -7.40
N LEU A 65 9.06 -15.06 -8.42
CA LEU A 65 9.47 -15.59 -9.72
C LEU A 65 10.70 -16.50 -9.58
N ARG A 66 11.71 -16.06 -8.82
CA ARG A 66 12.89 -16.89 -8.56
C ARG A 66 12.55 -18.14 -7.74
N LEU A 67 11.77 -17.99 -6.67
CA LEU A 67 11.36 -19.10 -5.80
C LEU A 67 10.61 -20.18 -6.56
N ARG A 68 9.76 -19.84 -7.55
CA ARG A 68 9.05 -20.83 -8.38
C ARG A 68 9.98 -21.76 -9.15
N GLU A 69 11.21 -21.33 -9.43
CA GLU A 69 12.20 -22.13 -10.15
C GLU A 69 12.94 -23.11 -9.23
N VAL A 70 12.98 -22.83 -7.91
CA VAL A 70 13.78 -23.59 -6.92
C VAL A 70 12.95 -24.18 -5.78
N GLN A 71 11.65 -23.88 -5.71
CA GLN A 71 10.72 -24.26 -4.65
C GLN A 71 9.26 -24.30 -5.15
N THR A 72 8.49 -25.30 -4.70
CA THR A 72 7.05 -25.41 -4.99
C THR A 72 6.26 -25.85 -3.75
N PRO A 73 5.34 -25.05 -3.16
CA PRO A 73 4.93 -23.72 -3.61
C PRO A 73 5.96 -22.62 -3.31
N ALA A 74 5.91 -21.52 -4.06
CA ALA A 74 6.78 -20.36 -3.85
C ALA A 74 6.42 -19.58 -2.57
N PHE A 75 5.14 -19.51 -2.21
CA PHE A 75 4.69 -18.99 -0.92
C PHE A 75 4.65 -20.12 0.11
N ARG A 76 5.47 -19.99 1.15
CA ARG A 76 5.53 -20.87 2.32
C ARG A 76 5.81 -20.07 3.59
N PRO A 77 5.54 -20.60 4.78
CA PRO A 77 6.15 -20.04 6.00
C PRO A 77 7.68 -20.01 5.88
N PRO A 78 8.38 -19.09 6.58
CA PRO A 78 9.84 -19.04 6.60
C PRO A 78 10.50 -20.20 7.37
N ASP A 79 9.70 -21.05 8.03
CA ASP A 79 10.13 -22.12 8.94
C ASP A 79 11.02 -21.58 10.08
N ASP A 80 10.72 -20.36 10.55
CA ASP A 80 11.40 -19.70 11.66
C ASP A 80 10.41 -18.93 12.54
N PRO A 81 9.97 -19.53 13.67
CA PRO A 81 9.00 -18.90 14.56
C PRO A 81 9.44 -17.54 15.11
N ALA A 82 10.75 -17.29 15.23
CA ALA A 82 11.25 -16.00 15.71
C ALA A 82 11.09 -14.90 14.66
N LEU A 83 11.27 -15.23 13.37
CA LEU A 83 11.03 -14.31 12.26
C LEU A 83 9.53 -14.02 12.08
N GLU A 84 8.69 -15.05 12.22
CA GLU A 84 7.23 -14.88 12.21
C GLU A 84 6.78 -13.97 13.35
N ALA A 85 7.32 -14.18 14.56
CA ALA A 85 7.02 -13.35 15.72
C ALA A 85 7.50 -11.89 15.55
N LEU A 86 8.65 -11.64 14.91
CA LEU A 86 9.13 -10.30 14.59
C LEU A 86 8.10 -9.54 13.75
N MET A 87 7.66 -10.12 12.63
CA MET A 87 6.72 -9.45 11.72
C MET A 87 5.33 -9.30 12.34
N ALA A 88 4.87 -10.30 13.10
CA ALA A 88 3.63 -10.23 13.86
C ALA A 88 3.65 -9.14 14.95
N GLU A 89 4.81 -8.83 15.53
CA GLU A 89 4.97 -7.73 16.48
C GLU A 89 5.14 -6.37 15.82
N ALA A 90 5.77 -6.31 14.62
CA ALA A 90 6.07 -5.05 13.93
C ALA A 90 4.83 -4.20 13.65
N ILE A 91 3.66 -4.81 13.43
CA ILE A 91 2.39 -4.08 13.24
C ILE A 91 1.93 -3.33 14.51
N ASN A 92 2.38 -3.72 15.71
CA ASN A 92 1.86 -3.22 16.99
C ASN A 92 2.62 -1.96 17.52
N ALA A 93 3.09 -1.13 16.59
CA ALA A 93 3.79 0.11 16.93
C ALA A 93 2.85 1.10 17.65
N PRO A 94 3.37 1.97 18.55
CA PRO A 94 2.56 3.00 19.22
C PRO A 94 1.95 4.02 18.27
N ASP A 95 2.67 4.35 17.20
CA ASP A 95 2.29 5.38 16.24
C ASP A 95 3.00 5.14 14.90
N ALA A 96 2.54 5.85 13.86
CA ALA A 96 3.06 5.69 12.50
C ALA A 96 4.55 6.06 12.38
N ARG A 97 5.04 6.99 13.21
CA ARG A 97 6.46 7.37 13.19
C ARG A 97 7.33 6.22 13.70
N SER A 98 6.92 5.61 14.80
CA SER A 98 7.60 4.48 15.42
C SER A 98 7.52 3.24 14.52
N LEU A 99 6.38 3.02 13.86
CA LEU A 99 6.24 1.99 12.83
C LEU A 99 7.29 2.16 11.73
N LEU A 100 7.30 3.32 11.07
CA LEU A 100 8.21 3.60 9.96
C LEU A 100 9.67 3.56 10.40
N ALA A 101 9.99 4.00 11.62
CA ALA A 101 11.33 3.88 12.17
C ALA A 101 11.73 2.40 12.38
N GLY A 102 10.85 1.57 12.93
CA GLY A 102 11.11 0.13 13.09
C GLY A 102 11.29 -0.60 11.76
N LEU A 103 10.44 -0.32 10.77
CA LEU A 103 10.57 -0.92 9.45
C LEU A 103 11.84 -0.43 8.73
N PHE A 104 12.00 0.89 8.58
CA PHE A 104 12.99 1.46 7.66
C PHE A 104 14.34 1.85 8.30
N ARG A 105 14.47 1.92 9.63
CA ARG A 105 15.78 2.10 10.29
C ARG A 105 16.34 0.81 10.88
N VAL A 106 15.56 -0.27 10.93
CA VAL A 106 15.99 -1.55 11.51
C VAL A 106 15.86 -2.70 10.50
N ILE A 107 14.64 -3.01 10.05
CA ILE A 107 14.41 -4.19 9.21
C ILE A 107 14.98 -4.00 7.80
N LYS A 108 14.64 -2.90 7.10
CA LYS A 108 15.08 -2.65 5.72
C LYS A 108 16.59 -2.49 5.58
N PRO A 109 17.32 -1.76 6.46
CA PRO A 109 18.79 -1.75 6.42
C PRO A 109 19.41 -3.14 6.57
N ALA A 110 18.89 -3.97 7.48
CA ALA A 110 19.36 -5.35 7.64
C ALA A 110 19.04 -6.22 6.42
N LEU A 111 17.90 -5.98 5.75
CA LEU A 111 17.48 -6.69 4.55
C LEU A 111 18.38 -6.31 3.36
N ARG A 112 18.64 -5.02 3.16
CA ARG A 112 19.63 -4.50 2.19
C ARG A 112 21.00 -5.13 2.40
N ASP A 113 21.49 -5.15 3.64
CA ASP A 113 22.81 -5.70 3.96
C ASP A 113 22.85 -7.22 3.69
N ALA A 114 21.77 -7.93 4.01
CA ALA A 114 21.61 -9.36 3.67
C ALA A 114 21.59 -9.61 2.15
N TYR A 115 20.92 -8.76 1.37
CA TYR A 115 20.93 -8.85 -0.10
C TYR A 115 22.33 -8.60 -0.69
N ARG A 116 23.06 -7.60 -0.19
CA ARG A 116 24.44 -7.31 -0.61
C ARG A 116 25.38 -8.45 -0.27
N TRP A 117 25.29 -8.97 0.95
CA TRP A 117 26.07 -10.14 1.37
C TRP A 117 25.75 -11.36 0.50
N HIS A 118 24.45 -11.68 0.34
CA HIS A 118 24.01 -12.83 -0.46
C HIS A 118 24.54 -12.73 -1.89
N SER A 119 24.41 -11.57 -2.54
CA SER A 119 24.92 -11.33 -3.88
C SER A 119 26.43 -11.60 -4.00
N GLY A 120 27.21 -11.28 -2.96
CA GLY A 120 28.64 -11.56 -2.90
C GLY A 120 29.00 -13.02 -2.60
N GLN A 121 28.06 -13.83 -2.11
CA GLN A 121 28.25 -15.25 -1.78
C GLN A 121 27.59 -16.22 -2.77
N THR A 122 26.91 -15.70 -3.80
CA THR A 122 26.18 -16.49 -4.81
C THR A 122 27.07 -16.86 -5.99
N PHE A 123 26.90 -18.08 -6.50
CA PHE A 123 27.54 -18.56 -7.73
C PHE A 123 27.09 -17.75 -8.96
N ALA A 124 28.00 -16.93 -9.50
CA ALA A 124 27.66 -15.92 -10.49
C ALA A 124 27.03 -16.48 -11.79
N ASN A 125 27.48 -17.64 -12.27
CA ASN A 125 26.93 -18.26 -13.48
C ASN A 125 25.77 -19.24 -13.17
N PRO A 126 25.93 -20.26 -12.30
CA PRO A 126 24.84 -21.18 -11.95
C PRO A 126 23.58 -20.53 -11.38
N ASP A 127 23.73 -19.43 -10.65
CA ASP A 127 22.62 -18.75 -9.96
C ASP A 127 22.52 -17.26 -10.31
N ALA A 128 22.89 -16.94 -11.56
CA ALA A 128 22.67 -15.63 -12.17
C ALA A 128 21.22 -15.11 -12.02
N PRO A 129 20.16 -15.94 -12.07
CA PRO A 129 18.79 -15.46 -11.85
C PRO A 129 18.56 -14.86 -10.46
N THR A 130 19.19 -15.40 -9.41
CA THR A 130 19.12 -14.81 -8.06
C THR A 130 19.80 -13.44 -8.04
N LEU A 131 21.00 -13.32 -8.62
CA LEU A 131 21.69 -12.04 -8.73
C LEU A 131 20.87 -10.99 -9.50
N TYR A 132 20.15 -11.41 -10.55
CA TYR A 132 19.27 -10.51 -11.31
C TYR A 132 18.11 -9.99 -10.46
N ALA A 133 17.47 -10.85 -9.66
CA ALA A 133 16.40 -10.45 -8.75
C ALA A 133 16.92 -9.46 -7.69
N LEU A 134 18.02 -9.81 -7.00
CA LEU A 134 18.59 -8.97 -5.94
C LEU A 134 19.08 -7.62 -6.45
N LYS A 135 19.62 -7.55 -7.68
CA LYS A 135 20.06 -6.30 -8.30
C LYS A 135 18.95 -5.25 -8.37
N HIS A 136 17.74 -5.65 -8.75
CA HIS A 136 16.63 -4.70 -8.92
C HIS A 136 16.04 -4.29 -7.57
N ILE A 137 15.88 -5.25 -6.66
CA ILE A 137 15.44 -5.00 -5.28
C ILE A 137 16.38 -4.01 -4.58
N LEU A 138 17.69 -4.15 -4.77
CA LEU A 138 18.68 -3.28 -4.14
C LEU A 138 18.59 -1.81 -4.57
N LEU A 139 18.01 -1.50 -5.74
CA LEU A 139 17.81 -0.11 -6.16
C LEU A 139 16.83 0.60 -5.23
N ASP A 140 15.69 -0.03 -4.98
CA ASP A 140 14.62 0.52 -4.15
C ASP A 140 14.99 0.45 -2.67
N GLU A 141 15.63 -0.63 -2.21
CA GLU A 141 16.13 -0.76 -0.83
C GLU A 141 17.13 0.36 -0.45
N ASP A 142 18.01 0.74 -1.37
CA ASP A 142 18.93 1.86 -1.14
C ASP A 142 18.16 3.18 -0.98
N GLU A 143 17.11 3.41 -1.78
CA GLU A 143 16.24 4.58 -1.67
C GLU A 143 15.40 4.58 -0.38
N HIS A 144 14.92 3.40 0.06
CA HIS A 144 14.16 3.22 1.30
C HIS A 144 14.99 3.61 2.52
N VAL A 145 16.23 3.12 2.58
CA VAL A 145 17.15 3.46 3.67
C VAL A 145 17.54 4.93 3.62
N ALA A 146 17.85 5.48 2.44
CA ALA A 146 18.17 6.89 2.28
C ALA A 146 17.00 7.82 2.70
N TRP A 147 15.76 7.43 2.37
CA TRP A 147 14.57 8.15 2.83
C TRP A 147 14.47 8.16 4.35
N ALA A 148 14.71 7.03 5.01
CA ALA A 148 14.66 6.95 6.48
C ALA A 148 15.80 7.74 7.15
N GLU A 149 17.01 7.68 6.60
CA GLU A 149 18.13 8.50 7.07
C GLU A 149 17.80 9.99 7.03
N ALA A 150 17.15 10.45 5.95
CA ALA A 150 16.72 11.84 5.81
C ALA A 150 15.56 12.21 6.76
N GLU A 151 14.49 11.40 6.81
CA GLU A 151 13.30 11.68 7.62
C GLU A 151 13.58 11.63 9.13
N PHE A 152 14.51 10.76 9.55
CA PHE A 152 14.89 10.58 10.95
C PHE A 152 16.24 11.22 11.32
N ALA A 153 16.77 12.10 10.45
CA ALA A 153 18.03 12.79 10.68
C ALA A 153 18.08 13.47 12.06
N GLY A 154 19.16 13.24 12.81
CA GLY A 154 19.37 13.82 14.14
C GLY A 154 18.49 13.22 15.26
N ARG A 155 17.66 12.21 14.98
CA ARG A 155 16.82 11.54 15.99
C ARG A 155 17.48 10.27 16.51
N ALA A 156 17.67 10.20 17.83
CA ALA A 156 18.10 8.96 18.48
C ALA A 156 17.02 7.86 18.32
N PRO A 157 17.41 6.57 18.25
CA PRO A 157 16.45 5.47 18.19
C PRO A 157 15.51 5.47 19.42
N GLY A 158 14.22 5.30 19.18
CA GLY A 158 13.21 5.16 20.23
C GLY A 158 13.22 3.79 20.93
N GLU A 159 12.34 3.62 21.93
CA GLU A 159 12.15 2.33 22.61
C GLU A 159 11.62 1.25 21.66
N TRP A 160 10.66 1.62 20.80
CA TRP A 160 10.12 0.71 19.79
C TRP A 160 11.18 0.23 18.79
N GLU A 161 12.03 1.13 18.28
CA GLU A 161 13.11 0.76 17.36
C GLU A 161 14.08 -0.23 17.99
N ARG A 162 14.46 -0.02 19.26
CA ARG A 162 15.30 -0.97 20.00
C ARG A 162 14.62 -2.32 20.20
N TYR A 163 13.31 -2.34 20.45
CA TYR A 163 12.54 -3.57 20.57
C TYR A 163 12.51 -4.36 19.25
N ILE A 164 12.25 -3.70 18.12
CA ILE A 164 12.32 -4.32 16.79
C ILE A 164 13.73 -4.85 16.51
N ALA A 165 14.78 -4.11 16.86
CA ALA A 165 16.16 -4.57 16.70
C ALA A 165 16.46 -5.81 17.56
N ALA A 166 15.94 -5.87 18.79
CA ALA A 166 16.09 -7.04 19.65
C ALA A 166 15.30 -8.26 19.13
N LEU A 167 14.11 -8.06 18.57
CA LEU A 167 13.36 -9.13 17.90
C LEU A 167 14.08 -9.65 16.66
N LEU A 168 14.69 -8.77 15.86
CA LEU A 168 15.51 -9.14 14.71
C LEU A 168 16.75 -9.95 15.14
N ALA A 169 17.43 -9.53 16.21
CA ALA A 169 18.55 -10.30 16.79
C ALA A 169 18.09 -11.67 17.31
N HIS A 170 16.90 -11.75 17.94
CA HIS A 170 16.30 -13.01 18.38
C HIS A 170 15.99 -13.95 17.20
N ALA A 171 15.64 -13.40 16.03
CA ALA A 171 15.45 -14.15 14.79
C ALA A 171 16.76 -14.62 14.12
N GLY A 172 17.93 -14.25 14.65
CA GLY A 172 19.23 -14.52 14.05
C GLY A 172 19.51 -13.63 12.83
N GLY A 173 18.97 -12.41 12.85
CA GLY A 173 19.02 -11.49 11.72
C GLY A 173 18.12 -11.92 10.57
N VAL A 174 18.21 -11.20 9.46
CA VAL A 174 17.42 -11.48 8.25
C VAL A 174 17.77 -12.85 7.66
N THR A 175 19.05 -13.22 7.66
CA THR A 175 19.51 -14.52 7.13
C THR A 175 19.17 -15.69 8.04
N GLY A 176 18.99 -15.44 9.34
CA GLY A 176 18.80 -16.45 10.37
C GLY A 176 20.09 -17.15 10.82
N ASP A 177 21.24 -16.72 10.29
CA ASP A 177 22.54 -17.35 10.50
C ASP A 177 23.34 -16.71 11.65
N GLU A 178 22.88 -15.59 12.21
CA GLU A 178 23.53 -14.91 13.33
C GLU A 178 23.21 -15.58 14.67
N ALA A 179 24.05 -15.32 15.68
CA ALA A 179 23.81 -15.79 17.04
C ALA A 179 22.52 -15.17 17.60
N ARG A 180 21.56 -16.03 17.97
CA ARG A 180 20.25 -15.59 18.46
C ARG A 180 20.36 -15.07 19.89
N SER A 181 19.75 -13.92 20.15
CA SER A 181 19.53 -13.41 21.51
C SER A 181 18.31 -14.06 22.17
N ASP A 182 18.15 -13.83 23.47
CA ASP A 182 16.89 -14.14 24.16
C ASP A 182 15.73 -13.33 23.58
N LYS A 183 14.51 -13.86 23.71
CA LYS A 183 13.30 -13.17 23.28
C LYS A 183 13.07 -11.93 24.14
N PRO A 184 13.01 -10.71 23.56
CA PRO A 184 12.75 -9.51 24.33
C PRO A 184 11.29 -9.48 24.82
N ALA A 185 11.07 -8.85 25.98
CA ALA A 185 9.73 -8.53 26.45
C ALA A 185 9.17 -7.33 25.68
N PRO A 186 7.86 -7.30 25.37
CA PRO A 186 7.25 -6.14 24.73
C PRO A 186 7.38 -4.87 25.59
N PRO A 187 7.72 -3.71 24.99
CA PRO A 187 7.86 -2.46 25.71
C PRO A 187 6.50 -1.89 26.12
N SER A 188 6.47 -0.99 27.12
CA SER A 188 5.22 -0.38 27.58
C SER A 188 4.55 0.52 26.53
N VAL A 189 5.31 0.96 25.52
CA VAL A 189 4.79 1.76 24.40
C VAL A 189 4.10 0.91 23.33
N ARG A 190 4.14 -0.43 23.39
CA ARG A 190 3.45 -1.30 22.42
C ARG A 190 1.94 -1.05 22.46
N VAL A 191 1.32 -0.89 21.29
CA VAL A 191 -0.14 -0.79 21.15
C VAL A 191 -0.61 -1.86 20.19
N THR A 192 -1.52 -2.73 20.63
CA THR A 192 -2.09 -3.74 19.73
C THR A 192 -2.81 -3.03 18.58
N PHE A 193 -2.42 -3.36 17.35
CA PHE A 193 -2.99 -2.74 16.17
C PHE A 193 -4.47 -3.11 15.99
N SER A 194 -5.26 -2.13 15.57
CA SER A 194 -6.64 -2.30 15.12
C SER A 194 -6.84 -1.44 13.88
N ALA A 195 -7.42 -2.04 12.83
CA ALA A 195 -7.71 -1.32 11.60
C ALA A 195 -8.73 -0.21 11.89
N PRO A 196 -8.45 1.05 11.50
CA PRO A 196 -9.32 2.15 11.87
C PRO A 196 -10.59 2.18 11.01
N MET A 197 -11.73 2.43 11.63
CA MET A 197 -13.00 2.68 10.91
C MET A 197 -13.10 4.11 10.36
N THR A 198 -12.10 4.95 10.60
CA THR A 198 -12.01 6.30 10.05
C THR A 198 -10.55 6.61 9.72
N ALA A 199 -10.29 7.08 8.51
CA ALA A 199 -8.95 7.43 8.09
C ALA A 199 -8.45 8.68 8.84
N ALA A 200 -7.25 8.58 9.39
CA ALA A 200 -6.62 9.68 10.10
C ALA A 200 -6.13 10.76 9.14
N ARG A 201 -6.15 12.01 9.59
CA ARG A 201 -5.54 13.17 8.95
C ARG A 201 -4.86 14.00 10.04
N ASP A 202 -3.75 14.65 9.72
CA ASP A 202 -3.05 15.52 10.67
C ASP A 202 -3.78 16.87 10.88
N ASP A 203 -3.35 17.60 11.90
CA ASP A 203 -3.98 18.82 12.41
C ASP A 203 -3.98 20.00 11.43
N ARG A 204 -3.23 19.89 10.32
CA ARG A 204 -3.22 20.90 9.26
C ARG A 204 -4.52 20.90 8.44
N PHE A 205 -5.23 19.77 8.39
CA PHE A 205 -6.43 19.61 7.57
C PHE A 205 -7.73 19.83 8.34
N ALA A 206 -8.66 20.57 7.73
CA ALA A 206 -10.05 20.58 8.16
C ALA A 206 -10.76 19.32 7.67
N ILE A 207 -11.58 18.70 8.52
CA ILE A 207 -12.36 17.50 8.17
C ILE A 207 -13.79 17.89 7.81
N LEU A 208 -14.25 17.45 6.65
CA LEU A 208 -15.63 17.63 6.22
C LEU A 208 -16.53 16.63 6.94
N GLN A 209 -17.41 17.15 7.80
CA GLN A 209 -18.38 16.36 8.56
C GLN A 209 -19.63 16.00 7.74
N GLN A 210 -19.93 16.80 6.73
CA GLN A 210 -21.00 16.61 5.77
C GLN A 210 -20.37 16.55 4.37
N PRO A 211 -21.01 15.88 3.39
CA PRO A 211 -20.65 16.01 1.99
C PRO A 211 -20.56 17.49 1.65
N TRP A 212 -19.72 17.85 0.68
CA TRP A 212 -19.81 19.16 0.06
C TRP A 212 -21.25 19.35 -0.43
N GLY A 213 -22.05 20.12 0.31
CA GLY A 213 -23.45 20.39 0.00
C GLY A 213 -23.55 20.98 -1.41
N ASP A 214 -24.49 20.43 -2.19
CA ASP A 214 -24.78 20.77 -3.57
C ASP A 214 -23.55 20.86 -4.50
N ALA A 215 -23.07 19.69 -4.92
CA ALA A 215 -22.25 19.51 -6.12
C ALA A 215 -22.89 20.11 -7.40
N GLU A 216 -24.16 20.53 -7.36
CA GLU A 216 -24.85 21.26 -8.43
C GLU A 216 -24.56 22.79 -8.36
N ALA A 217 -24.48 23.40 -7.18
CA ALA A 217 -24.26 24.85 -7.00
C ALA A 217 -22.81 25.28 -7.28
N ARG A 218 -21.86 24.35 -7.13
CA ARG A 218 -20.44 24.50 -7.51
C ARG A 218 -20.14 24.14 -8.96
N ARG A 219 -21.14 23.82 -9.79
CA ARG A 219 -20.94 23.81 -11.25
C ARG A 219 -20.78 25.26 -11.69
N GLN A 220 -19.60 25.80 -11.38
CA GLN A 220 -19.26 27.18 -11.58
C GLN A 220 -19.30 27.45 -13.07
N THR A 221 -19.83 28.62 -13.41
CA THR A 221 -19.90 29.11 -14.80
C THR A 221 -18.52 29.43 -15.37
N ASP A 222 -17.46 29.41 -14.54
CA ASP A 222 -16.08 29.69 -14.89
C ASP A 222 -15.19 28.43 -14.96
N GLU A 223 -14.37 28.33 -16.00
CA GLU A 223 -13.47 27.22 -16.27
C GLU A 223 -12.32 27.13 -15.26
N ALA A 224 -11.81 28.26 -14.79
CA ALA A 224 -10.70 28.29 -13.84
C ALA A 224 -11.10 27.70 -12.49
N ALA A 225 -12.32 28.02 -12.02
CA ALA A 225 -12.82 27.49 -10.77
C ALA A 225 -13.17 26.00 -10.85
N ARG A 226 -13.69 25.52 -12.00
CA ARG A 226 -13.86 24.08 -12.26
C ARG A 226 -12.53 23.33 -12.19
N ARG A 227 -11.47 23.90 -12.75
CA ARG A 227 -10.13 23.31 -12.72
C ARG A 227 -9.60 23.22 -11.29
N LEU A 228 -9.74 24.29 -10.52
CA LEU A 228 -9.35 24.29 -9.11
C LEU A 228 -10.09 23.20 -8.34
N ASP A 229 -11.42 23.12 -8.46
CA ASP A 229 -12.24 22.10 -7.78
C ASP A 229 -11.80 20.67 -8.16
N GLU A 230 -11.48 20.41 -9.43
CA GLU A 230 -10.98 19.10 -9.86
C GLU A 230 -9.66 18.73 -9.17
N PHE A 231 -8.69 19.65 -9.06
CA PHE A 231 -7.41 19.35 -8.39
C PHE A 231 -7.48 19.38 -6.85
N GLU A 232 -8.41 20.12 -6.27
CA GLU A 232 -8.78 19.97 -4.86
C GLU A 232 -9.38 18.57 -4.59
N ASN A 233 -10.22 18.06 -5.49
CA ASN A 233 -10.75 16.70 -5.42
C ASN A 233 -9.65 15.63 -5.60
N TYR A 234 -8.76 15.78 -6.59
CA TYR A 234 -7.58 14.89 -6.71
C TYR A 234 -6.80 14.84 -5.40
N SER A 235 -6.53 15.98 -4.75
CA SER A 235 -5.77 16.01 -3.49
C SER A 235 -6.43 15.23 -2.33
N GLN A 236 -7.72 14.90 -2.44
CA GLN A 236 -8.46 14.10 -1.47
C GLN A 236 -8.46 12.59 -1.79
N GLU A 237 -8.00 12.16 -2.98
CA GLU A 237 -8.02 10.75 -3.42
C GLU A 237 -7.14 9.81 -2.59
N MET A 238 -6.42 10.31 -1.59
CA MET A 238 -5.85 9.49 -0.54
C MET A 238 -6.90 8.55 0.11
N LEU A 239 -8.17 8.97 0.18
CA LEU A 239 -9.26 8.10 0.65
C LEU A 239 -9.45 6.83 -0.21
N ALA A 240 -9.15 6.89 -1.51
CA ALA A 240 -9.24 5.75 -2.40
C ALA A 240 -8.04 4.81 -2.15
N ALA A 241 -6.83 5.36 -2.03
CA ALA A 241 -5.63 4.58 -1.65
C ALA A 241 -5.83 3.84 -0.33
N GLU A 242 -6.40 4.53 0.67
CA GLU A 242 -6.75 3.96 1.98
C GLU A 242 -7.81 2.86 1.88
N THR A 243 -8.79 3.00 0.99
CA THR A 243 -9.79 1.94 0.74
C THR A 243 -9.11 0.69 0.19
N VAL A 244 -8.24 0.83 -0.82
CA VAL A 244 -7.52 -0.31 -1.41
C VAL A 244 -6.59 -0.97 -0.38
N ALA A 245 -5.91 -0.16 0.44
CA ALA A 245 -5.03 -0.67 1.50
C ALA A 245 -5.80 -1.47 2.57
N LEU A 246 -7.01 -1.02 2.93
CA LEU A 246 -7.90 -1.75 3.84
C LEU A 246 -8.35 -3.10 3.24
N ILE A 247 -8.67 -3.13 1.94
CA ILE A 247 -9.02 -4.34 1.22
C ILE A 247 -7.85 -5.34 1.22
N ILE A 248 -6.62 -4.89 1.00
CA ILE A 248 -5.41 -5.74 1.11
C ILE A 248 -5.30 -6.34 2.52
N HIS A 249 -5.50 -5.53 3.56
CA HIS A 249 -5.41 -5.97 4.95
C HIS A 249 -6.45 -7.04 5.31
N PHE A 250 -7.72 -6.83 4.90
CA PHE A 250 -8.83 -7.74 5.18
C PHE A 250 -8.93 -8.95 4.25
N SER A 251 -8.02 -9.07 3.28
CA SER A 251 -8.03 -10.16 2.31
C SER A 251 -6.76 -11.03 2.39
N PRO A 252 -6.41 -11.57 3.58
CA PRO A 252 -5.14 -12.28 3.79
C PRO A 252 -4.99 -13.56 2.95
N ASP A 253 -6.11 -14.17 2.56
CA ASP A 253 -6.16 -15.44 1.83
C ASP A 253 -6.28 -15.27 0.30
N MET A 254 -6.27 -14.02 -0.18
CA MET A 254 -6.26 -13.76 -1.62
C MET A 254 -4.93 -14.15 -2.25
N PRO A 255 -4.93 -14.60 -3.52
CA PRO A 255 -3.72 -15.03 -4.20
C PRO A 255 -2.76 -13.87 -4.41
N TRP A 256 -1.47 -14.17 -4.54
CA TRP A 256 -0.44 -13.16 -4.76
C TRP A 256 -0.75 -12.18 -5.90
N GLY A 257 -1.36 -12.66 -7.00
CA GLY A 257 -1.75 -11.79 -8.12
C GLY A 257 -2.70 -10.67 -7.70
N PHE A 258 -3.62 -10.93 -6.77
CA PHE A 258 -4.53 -9.92 -6.24
C PHE A 258 -3.78 -8.90 -5.40
N ILE A 259 -2.90 -9.37 -4.51
CA ILE A 259 -2.11 -8.47 -3.64
C ILE A 259 -1.22 -7.57 -4.50
N TYR A 260 -0.58 -8.12 -5.54
CA TYR A 260 0.25 -7.37 -6.47
C TYR A 260 -0.55 -6.31 -7.26
N ASP A 261 -1.69 -6.70 -7.84
CA ASP A 261 -2.55 -5.78 -8.58
C ASP A 261 -3.14 -4.69 -7.67
N SER A 262 -3.55 -5.06 -6.45
CA SER A 262 -4.08 -4.12 -5.45
C SER A 262 -3.00 -3.18 -4.92
N ALA A 263 -1.75 -3.66 -4.77
CA ALA A 263 -0.63 -2.81 -4.42
C ALA A 263 -0.36 -1.75 -5.50
N ARG A 264 -0.47 -2.14 -6.78
CA ARG A 264 -0.39 -1.20 -7.89
C ARG A 264 -1.50 -0.15 -7.82
N HIS A 265 -2.74 -0.60 -7.64
CA HIS A 265 -3.92 0.27 -7.53
C HIS A 265 -3.79 1.24 -6.34
N CYS A 266 -3.39 0.76 -5.17
CA CYS A 266 -3.17 1.61 -3.99
C CYS A 266 -2.12 2.71 -4.26
N TYR A 267 -1.04 2.37 -4.97
CA TYR A 267 -0.04 3.36 -5.35
C TYR A 267 -0.55 4.34 -6.41
N ASP A 268 -1.34 3.89 -7.39
CA ASP A 268 -1.95 4.77 -8.38
C ASP A 268 -2.86 5.81 -7.73
N GLU A 269 -3.73 5.42 -6.80
CA GLU A 269 -4.54 6.37 -6.02
C GLU A 269 -3.69 7.31 -5.16
N THR A 270 -2.58 6.82 -4.61
CA THR A 270 -1.61 7.66 -3.89
C THR A 270 -0.98 8.69 -4.82
N ARG A 271 -0.66 8.30 -6.06
CA ARG A 271 -0.14 9.22 -7.08
C ARG A 271 -1.20 10.20 -7.53
N HIS A 272 -2.46 9.80 -7.67
CA HIS A 272 -3.53 10.72 -8.03
C HIS A 272 -3.72 11.80 -6.97
N CYS A 273 -3.66 11.44 -5.69
CA CYS A 273 -3.57 12.40 -4.58
C CYS A 273 -2.39 13.37 -4.77
N LEU A 274 -1.22 12.84 -5.11
CA LEU A 274 -0.03 13.65 -5.37
C LEU A 274 -0.18 14.57 -6.60
N LEU A 275 -0.91 14.17 -7.65
CA LEU A 275 -1.20 15.02 -8.81
C LEU A 275 -1.94 16.28 -8.36
N GLY A 276 -2.96 16.14 -7.50
CA GLY A 276 -3.69 17.28 -6.93
C GLY A 276 -2.80 18.17 -6.06
N ILE A 277 -2.02 17.57 -5.16
CA ILE A 277 -1.10 18.31 -4.28
C ILE A 277 -0.07 19.10 -5.09
N GLU A 278 0.56 18.47 -6.07
CA GLU A 278 1.58 19.11 -6.91
C GLU A 278 0.98 20.19 -7.79
N TRP A 279 -0.20 19.95 -8.34
CA TRP A 279 -0.92 20.98 -9.12
C TRP A 279 -1.20 22.21 -8.26
N LEU A 280 -1.75 22.04 -7.05
CA LEU A 280 -2.04 23.14 -6.13
C LEU A 280 -0.75 23.92 -5.78
N ARG A 281 0.33 23.22 -5.44
CA ARG A 281 1.63 23.84 -5.12
C ARG A 281 2.19 24.66 -6.27
N ARG A 282 2.12 24.16 -7.51
CA ARG A 282 2.56 24.88 -8.72
C ARG A 282 1.78 26.16 -8.98
N HIS A 283 0.56 26.24 -8.45
CA HIS A 283 -0.28 27.44 -8.51
C HIS A 283 -0.17 28.31 -7.25
N GLY A 284 0.80 28.04 -6.38
CA GLY A 284 1.02 28.79 -5.14
C GLY A 284 -0.05 28.56 -4.06
N LEU A 285 -0.83 27.48 -4.19
CA LEU A 285 -1.89 27.12 -3.26
C LEU A 285 -1.38 26.12 -2.22
N ASP A 286 -1.78 26.35 -0.97
CA ASP A 286 -1.50 25.47 0.14
C ASP A 286 -2.52 24.33 0.19
N TYR A 287 -2.11 23.13 -0.25
CA TYR A 287 -2.96 21.93 -0.27
C TYR A 287 -3.51 21.55 1.12
N THR A 288 -2.88 21.99 2.22
CA THR A 288 -3.40 21.72 3.57
C THR A 288 -4.67 22.51 3.88
N ARG A 289 -4.99 23.53 3.08
CA ARG A 289 -6.24 24.30 3.17
C ARG A 289 -7.42 23.61 2.51
N VAL A 290 -7.19 22.58 1.71
CA VAL A 290 -8.25 21.78 1.09
C VAL A 290 -8.88 20.89 2.15
N PRO A 291 -10.17 21.07 2.48
CA PRO A 291 -10.84 20.22 3.44
C PRO A 291 -10.84 18.75 2.98
N GLN A 292 -10.67 17.82 3.91
CA GLN A 292 -10.55 16.39 3.63
C GLN A 292 -11.86 15.67 3.96
N ASN A 293 -12.38 14.90 3.00
CA ASN A 293 -13.59 14.10 3.17
C ASN A 293 -13.28 12.67 3.66
N THR A 294 -12.98 12.50 4.94
CA THR A 294 -12.73 11.17 5.53
C THR A 294 -14.01 10.35 5.73
N ARG A 295 -15.19 10.95 5.57
CA ARG A 295 -16.49 10.27 5.70
C ARG A 295 -16.68 9.19 4.63
N ILE A 296 -16.18 9.40 3.41
CA ILE A 296 -16.26 8.38 2.35
C ILE A 296 -15.53 7.10 2.76
N TYR A 297 -14.33 7.23 3.33
CA TYR A 297 -13.59 6.09 3.84
C TYR A 297 -14.37 5.39 4.97
N ALA A 298 -14.85 6.14 5.95
CA ALA A 298 -15.62 5.58 7.06
C ALA A 298 -16.89 4.86 6.59
N TRP A 299 -17.56 5.41 5.58
CA TRP A 299 -18.70 4.77 4.94
C TRP A 299 -18.32 3.43 4.31
N ARG A 300 -17.28 3.40 3.47
CA ARG A 300 -16.80 2.16 2.81
C ARG A 300 -16.29 1.11 3.79
N ALA A 301 -15.58 1.52 4.84
CA ALA A 301 -14.95 0.61 5.80
C ALA A 301 -15.95 -0.31 6.54
N GLN A 302 -17.25 0.01 6.50
CA GLN A 302 -18.33 -0.78 7.09
C GLN A 302 -18.74 -2.02 6.27
N TYR A 303 -18.34 -2.09 5.00
CA TYR A 303 -18.72 -3.19 4.11
C TYR A 303 -17.63 -4.25 4.04
N ASP A 304 -17.97 -5.44 3.52
CA ASP A 304 -16.98 -6.47 3.23
C ASP A 304 -16.02 -6.04 2.09
N PRO A 305 -14.82 -6.63 1.99
CA PRO A 305 -13.83 -6.31 0.95
C PRO A 305 -14.35 -6.38 -0.50
N ALA A 306 -15.27 -7.29 -0.84
CA ALA A 306 -15.81 -7.39 -2.19
C ALA A 306 -16.71 -6.18 -2.50
N THR A 307 -17.57 -5.80 -1.55
CA THR A 307 -18.42 -4.62 -1.67
C THR A 307 -17.59 -3.34 -1.71
N GLN A 308 -16.60 -3.20 -0.82
CA GLN A 308 -15.65 -2.07 -0.85
C GLN A 308 -14.98 -1.92 -2.21
N TYR A 309 -14.46 -3.01 -2.77
CA TYR A 309 -13.75 -2.97 -4.04
C TYR A 309 -14.68 -2.70 -5.23
N CYS A 310 -15.90 -3.21 -5.20
CA CYS A 310 -16.90 -2.94 -6.24
C CYS A 310 -17.39 -1.49 -6.19
N LEU A 311 -17.61 -0.92 -5.00
CA LEU A 311 -17.97 0.49 -4.82
C LEU A 311 -16.91 1.42 -5.43
N LEU A 312 -15.63 1.10 -5.25
CA LEU A 312 -14.53 1.85 -5.84
C LEU A 312 -14.44 1.61 -7.36
N THR A 313 -14.23 0.37 -7.79
CA THR A 313 -13.89 0.07 -9.19
C THR A 313 -15.06 0.15 -10.17
N ARG A 314 -16.25 -0.27 -9.74
CA ARG A 314 -17.46 -0.29 -10.59
C ARG A 314 -18.39 0.89 -10.31
N GLY A 315 -18.37 1.42 -9.09
CA GLY A 315 -19.04 2.66 -8.72
C GLY A 315 -18.23 3.87 -9.18
N ASN A 316 -17.21 4.26 -8.42
CA ASN A 316 -16.46 5.50 -8.66
C ASN A 316 -15.74 5.54 -10.02
N GLU A 317 -14.83 4.61 -10.28
CA GLU A 317 -13.84 4.73 -11.35
C GLU A 317 -14.48 4.53 -12.73
N ALA A 318 -15.34 3.52 -12.88
CA ALA A 318 -16.08 3.28 -14.12
C ALA A 318 -16.97 4.49 -14.53
N HIS A 319 -17.50 5.23 -13.55
CA HIS A 319 -18.36 6.39 -13.81
C HIS A 319 -17.59 7.72 -13.91
N ALA A 320 -16.27 7.75 -13.66
CA ALA A 320 -15.44 8.94 -13.77
C ALA A 320 -15.10 9.32 -15.23
N PHE A 321 -15.07 8.36 -16.16
CA PHE A 321 -14.61 8.57 -17.54
C PHE A 321 -15.33 9.69 -18.32
N PRO A 322 -16.67 9.84 -18.29
CA PRO A 322 -17.35 10.93 -19.00
C PRO A 322 -16.92 12.31 -18.50
N HIS A 323 -16.72 12.46 -17.19
CA HIS A 323 -16.23 13.70 -16.60
C HIS A 323 -14.81 14.00 -17.09
N ARG A 324 -13.89 13.04 -16.94
CA ARG A 324 -12.47 13.22 -17.29
C ARG A 324 -12.25 13.49 -18.79
N ARG A 325 -13.04 12.87 -19.67
CA ARG A 325 -13.01 13.18 -21.12
C ARG A 325 -13.39 14.63 -21.41
N ARG A 326 -14.36 15.19 -20.69
CA ARG A 326 -14.74 16.61 -20.81
C ARG A 326 -13.63 17.52 -20.29
N SER A 327 -13.10 17.26 -19.10
CA SER A 327 -11.97 18.03 -18.53
C SER A 327 -10.76 18.03 -19.47
N LEU A 328 -10.39 16.87 -20.00
CA LEU A 328 -9.28 16.73 -20.94
C LEU A 328 -9.48 17.55 -22.23
N ALA A 329 -10.68 17.51 -22.81
CA ALA A 329 -10.99 18.31 -23.99
C ALA A 329 -10.90 19.82 -23.70
N GLN A 330 -11.40 20.25 -22.54
CA GLN A 330 -11.31 21.64 -22.08
C GLN A 330 -9.85 22.08 -21.89
N TYR A 331 -9.03 21.29 -21.19
CA TYR A 331 -7.62 21.65 -20.96
C TYR A 331 -6.79 21.69 -22.24
N LYS A 332 -7.05 20.77 -23.18
CA LYS A 332 -6.41 20.83 -24.50
C LYS A 332 -6.80 22.08 -25.29
N ALA A 333 -8.09 22.45 -25.27
CA ALA A 333 -8.57 23.65 -25.95
C ALA A 333 -7.98 24.93 -25.33
N ALA A 334 -7.81 24.96 -24.01
CA ALA A 334 -7.22 26.07 -23.26
C ALA A 334 -5.67 26.11 -23.32
N GLY A 335 -5.01 25.12 -23.93
CA GLY A 335 -3.55 25.02 -23.93
C GLY A 335 -2.93 24.68 -22.56
N ASP A 336 -3.73 24.23 -21.58
CA ASP A 336 -3.25 23.78 -20.28
C ASP A 336 -2.66 22.37 -20.38
N GLN A 337 -1.39 22.31 -20.74
CA GLN A 337 -0.66 21.07 -20.94
C GLN A 337 -0.51 20.25 -19.66
N LEU A 338 -0.35 20.92 -18.51
CA LEU A 338 -0.13 20.25 -17.23
C LEU A 338 -1.39 19.48 -16.81
N SER A 339 -2.52 20.19 -16.77
CA SER A 339 -3.80 19.58 -16.36
C SER A 339 -4.24 18.50 -17.36
N ALA A 340 -4.00 18.70 -18.66
CA ALA A 340 -4.27 17.69 -19.68
C ALA A 340 -3.41 16.44 -19.50
N GLN A 341 -2.12 16.57 -19.14
CA GLN A 341 -1.24 15.43 -18.88
C GLN A 341 -1.69 14.66 -17.64
N TYR A 342 -2.00 15.35 -16.55
CA TYR A 342 -2.42 14.72 -15.29
C TYR A 342 -3.67 13.86 -15.49
N VAL A 343 -4.73 14.44 -16.05
CA VAL A 343 -5.97 13.72 -16.36
C VAL A 343 -5.74 12.59 -17.38
N SER A 344 -4.77 12.72 -18.30
CA SER A 344 -4.49 11.65 -19.28
C SER A 344 -3.87 10.40 -18.64
N TYR A 345 -2.93 10.57 -17.71
CA TYR A 345 -2.32 9.45 -17.00
C TYR A 345 -3.32 8.78 -16.08
N ASP A 346 -4.02 9.58 -15.30
CA ASP A 346 -5.06 9.12 -14.40
C ASP A 346 -6.18 8.35 -15.13
N MET A 347 -6.63 8.80 -16.32
CA MET A 347 -7.56 8.02 -17.16
C MET A 347 -6.98 6.68 -17.67
N ALA A 348 -5.66 6.55 -17.80
CA ALA A 348 -5.03 5.29 -18.14
C ALA A 348 -5.05 4.33 -16.94
N ASP A 349 -4.77 4.86 -15.75
CA ASP A 349 -4.78 4.14 -14.48
C ASP A 349 -6.19 3.62 -14.15
N GLU A 350 -7.26 4.42 -14.26
CA GLU A 350 -8.63 3.93 -13.97
C GLU A 350 -9.09 2.79 -14.87
N ARG A 351 -8.60 2.76 -16.11
CA ARG A 351 -8.96 1.67 -17.02
C ARG A 351 -8.38 0.36 -16.50
N GLN A 352 -7.20 0.43 -15.91
CA GLN A 352 -6.57 -0.70 -15.25
C GLN A 352 -7.29 -1.04 -13.95
N HIS A 353 -7.71 -0.05 -13.16
CA HIS A 353 -8.46 -0.28 -11.92
C HIS A 353 -9.81 -0.98 -12.17
N VAL A 354 -10.57 -0.54 -13.18
CA VAL A 354 -11.81 -1.22 -13.63
C VAL A 354 -11.54 -2.66 -14.11
N ALA A 355 -10.41 -2.88 -14.79
CA ALA A 355 -9.98 -4.22 -15.19
C ALA A 355 -9.62 -5.10 -13.98
N PHE A 356 -8.95 -4.53 -12.96
CA PHE A 356 -8.68 -5.22 -11.71
C PHE A 356 -9.97 -5.61 -10.97
N GLY A 357 -10.93 -4.68 -10.84
CA GLY A 357 -12.25 -4.98 -10.28
C GLY A 357 -12.93 -6.13 -11.04
N THR A 358 -12.95 -6.06 -12.37
CA THR A 358 -13.53 -7.13 -13.21
C THR A 358 -12.87 -8.49 -13.00
N ARG A 359 -11.55 -8.50 -12.79
CA ARG A 359 -10.78 -9.73 -12.58
C ARG A 359 -11.01 -10.33 -11.19
N TRP A 360 -10.99 -9.51 -10.15
CA TRP A 360 -10.84 -9.97 -8.77
C TRP A 360 -12.14 -10.04 -7.98
N LEU A 361 -13.20 -9.35 -8.41
CA LEU A 361 -14.51 -9.41 -7.74
C LEU A 361 -15.06 -10.84 -7.57
N PRO A 362 -15.03 -11.75 -8.56
CA PRO A 362 -15.53 -13.10 -8.37
C PRO A 362 -14.82 -13.86 -7.24
N GLU A 363 -13.51 -13.67 -7.11
CA GLU A 363 -12.72 -14.33 -6.06
C GLU A 363 -12.94 -13.66 -4.70
N LEU A 364 -13.00 -12.33 -4.64
CA LEU A 364 -13.35 -11.60 -3.41
C LEU A 364 -14.74 -11.99 -2.89
N MET A 365 -15.74 -12.09 -3.78
CA MET A 365 -17.08 -12.56 -3.42
C MET A 365 -17.04 -13.96 -2.81
N ALA A 366 -16.32 -14.90 -3.44
CA ALA A 366 -16.17 -16.25 -2.93
C ALA A 366 -15.49 -16.29 -1.55
N ARG A 367 -14.44 -15.49 -1.32
CA ARG A 367 -13.76 -15.40 -0.02
C ARG A 367 -14.61 -14.78 1.08
N ASN A 368 -15.54 -13.90 0.71
CA ASN A 368 -16.47 -13.24 1.63
C ASN A 368 -17.84 -13.95 1.71
N SER A 369 -17.95 -15.18 1.18
CA SER A 369 -19.18 -15.99 1.25
C SER A 369 -20.40 -15.32 0.62
N ILE A 370 -20.20 -14.55 -0.45
CA ILE A 370 -21.27 -13.89 -1.22
C ILE A 370 -21.70 -14.84 -2.35
N ASP A 371 -22.86 -15.47 -2.18
CA ASP A 371 -23.41 -16.46 -3.12
C ASP A 371 -24.50 -15.84 -4.00
N MET A 372 -24.08 -15.08 -5.01
CA MET A 372 -24.94 -14.55 -6.08
C MET A 372 -24.14 -14.36 -7.37
N PRO A 373 -24.81 -14.26 -8.54
CA PRO A 373 -24.13 -13.94 -9.79
C PRO A 373 -23.35 -12.62 -9.71
N VAL A 374 -22.13 -12.59 -10.25
CA VAL A 374 -21.25 -11.41 -10.23
C VAL A 374 -21.91 -10.17 -10.83
N ASP A 375 -22.65 -10.33 -11.93
CA ASP A 375 -23.35 -9.21 -12.57
C ASP A 375 -24.46 -8.63 -11.68
N GLN A 376 -25.19 -9.50 -10.96
CA GLN A 376 -26.20 -9.07 -9.98
C GLN A 376 -25.55 -8.33 -8.81
N PHE A 377 -24.45 -8.85 -8.27
CA PHE A 377 -23.71 -8.19 -7.20
C PHE A 377 -23.22 -6.79 -7.61
N ILE A 378 -22.70 -6.65 -8.83
CA ILE A 378 -22.27 -5.36 -9.39
C ILE A 378 -23.47 -4.41 -9.53
N GLU A 379 -24.60 -4.88 -10.05
CA GLU A 379 -25.81 -4.06 -10.20
C GLU A 379 -26.31 -3.54 -8.85
N GLU A 380 -26.44 -4.42 -7.85
CA GLU A 380 -26.89 -4.07 -6.50
C GLU A 380 -25.90 -3.10 -5.81
N THR A 381 -24.60 -3.33 -5.98
CA THR A 381 -23.55 -2.46 -5.41
C THR A 381 -23.50 -1.11 -6.10
N VAL A 382 -23.71 -1.04 -7.42
CA VAL A 382 -23.80 0.24 -8.15
C VAL A 382 -25.07 0.99 -7.76
N ALA A 383 -26.19 0.30 -7.52
CA ALA A 383 -27.41 0.94 -7.01
C ALA A 383 -27.21 1.49 -5.58
N LEU A 384 -26.47 0.76 -4.72
CA LEU A 384 -26.01 1.25 -3.41
C LEU A 384 -25.14 2.50 -3.55
N TRP A 385 -24.15 2.48 -4.45
CA TRP A 385 -23.29 3.62 -4.76
C TRP A 385 -24.10 4.84 -5.22
N GLN A 386 -25.06 4.67 -6.13
CA GLN A 386 -25.95 5.77 -6.56
C GLN A 386 -26.77 6.33 -5.41
N ARG A 387 -27.33 5.45 -4.57
CA ARG A 387 -28.21 5.85 -3.46
C ARG A 387 -27.46 6.59 -2.36
N GLU A 388 -26.24 6.16 -2.01
CA GLU A 388 -25.56 6.62 -0.79
C GLU A 388 -24.32 7.49 -1.07
N TYR A 389 -23.56 7.19 -2.12
CA TYR A 389 -22.38 7.97 -2.49
C TYR A 389 -22.73 9.17 -3.36
N VAL A 390 -23.48 8.96 -4.44
CA VAL A 390 -23.82 10.04 -5.39
C VAL A 390 -24.77 11.07 -4.76
N SER A 391 -25.68 10.62 -3.88
CA SER A 391 -26.56 11.51 -3.13
C SER A 391 -25.85 12.30 -2.02
N GLY A 392 -24.69 11.80 -1.58
CA GLY A 392 -23.96 12.30 -0.41
C GLY A 392 -24.47 11.77 0.94
N ASP A 393 -25.52 10.95 1.02
CA ASP A 393 -26.06 10.49 2.32
C ASP A 393 -24.98 9.83 3.21
N LEU A 394 -24.16 8.94 2.62
CA LEU A 394 -23.01 8.27 3.25
C LEU A 394 -23.31 7.86 4.72
N PRO A 395 -24.30 6.98 4.97
CA PRO A 395 -24.74 6.64 6.32
C PRO A 395 -23.65 5.88 7.09
N LEU A 396 -23.46 6.23 8.36
CA LEU A 396 -22.62 5.49 9.29
C LEU A 396 -23.53 4.71 10.24
N ARG A 397 -23.49 3.39 10.15
CA ARG A 397 -24.26 2.42 10.94
C ARG A 397 -23.56 2.20 12.29
N ALA A 398 -24.33 1.94 13.34
CA ALA A 398 -23.77 1.67 14.67
C ALA A 398 -22.98 0.35 14.68
N GLU A 399 -21.95 0.27 15.52
CA GLU A 399 -21.18 -0.97 15.74
C GLU A 399 -22.11 -2.08 16.24
N GLY A 400 -22.46 -3.03 15.36
CA GLY A 400 -23.39 -4.13 15.64
C GLY A 400 -24.41 -4.43 14.54
N GLU A 401 -24.65 -3.51 13.60
CA GLU A 401 -25.54 -3.73 12.44
C GLU A 401 -24.79 -4.13 11.15
N ALA A 402 -23.46 -4.07 11.16
CA ALA A 402 -22.61 -4.52 10.06
C ALA A 402 -22.40 -6.04 10.15
N GLY A 403 -23.39 -6.82 9.73
CA GLY A 403 -23.31 -8.28 9.77
C GLY A 403 -24.65 -9.00 9.61
N SER A 404 -25.42 -8.62 8.59
CA SER A 404 -26.56 -9.43 8.10
C SER A 404 -26.40 -9.72 6.61
#